data_AF-A0A1F3ISA9-F1
#
_entry.id   AF-A0A1F3ISA9-F1
#
_cell.length_a   1.000
_cell.length_b   1.000
_cell.length_c   1.000
_cell.angle_alpha   90.00
_cell.angle_beta   90.00
_cell.angle_gamma   90.00
#
_symmetry.space_group_name_H-M   'P 1'
#
loop_
_entity.id
_entity.type
_entity.pdbx_description
1 polymer ?
#
loop_
_entity_poly.entity_id
_entity_poly.type
_entity_poly.pdbx_seq_one_letter_code
_entity_poly.pdbx_strand_id
1 'polypeptide(L)'
;MSFKEVKELRTSGKLEEALTMASSDLENDPSNIWNKRSIAWVYYDYLKTNAYKESFDKFSEVLSKINELELPEDEKMLFDTFSYQIAKIIFHISKEENIDYSKLNSIFDQIQKFHFTKPSEAYSIVYKAFHKGYKSWANYIQFADWWDFSNFRSEDYLSEEFKDKKMMSIAEQAYIAYSKKLLDGEAKEESSWIVQNSINKEKIQAFLPKLNTIIDQHPEYQYPPYFKAKLLLSLGLDQNILSTFLPFARQKRNDFWVWELITEIFPNDKDVQFACFCKALSLKTPEDFLVKTRQSLAKILIDLQQYDEAKTEIQQVVATREKNKWPIPNIIGKWTGEEWYKTAVIKTNNQELYLKHITKAEEVIFQDIAEEIVLIDYINLDKKMISFVSASEKFGFFKYMYIPGKLFQGDALKVRFSNKNDGERFFIYTISRYDEKAEIPGLTKTVSGNIRIGEGKDFGFVDDVFVSPQLIKNNNLTNKQAVSGLAMKSFDKKKNNWSWKMYCIKQVNKDNIHN
;
A
#
# COMPACT_ATOMS: atom_id res chain seq x y z
N MET A 1 20.28 -56.99 20.75
CA MET A 1 21.11 -56.43 21.85
C MET A 1 21.78 -55.12 21.44
N SER A 2 21.98 -54.86 20.15
CA SER A 2 22.77 -53.73 19.65
C SER A 2 22.16 -52.33 19.75
N PHE A 3 20.83 -52.14 19.72
CA PHE A 3 20.24 -50.78 19.74
C PHE A 3 20.69 -49.93 20.95
N LYS A 4 20.85 -50.55 22.12
CA LYS A 4 21.31 -49.88 23.34
C LYS A 4 22.81 -49.56 23.27
N GLU A 5 23.61 -50.47 22.73
CA GLU A 5 25.06 -50.31 22.55
C GLU A 5 25.38 -49.21 21.51
N VAL A 6 24.68 -49.20 20.37
CA VAL A 6 24.78 -48.13 19.37
C VAL A 6 24.43 -46.78 20.00
N LYS A 7 23.39 -46.72 20.84
CA LYS A 7 23.03 -45.51 21.58
C LYS A 7 24.15 -45.06 22.52
N GLU A 8 24.77 -45.97 23.27
CA GLU A 8 25.90 -45.67 24.18
C GLU A 8 27.12 -45.14 23.39
N LEU A 9 27.47 -45.79 22.26
CA LEU A 9 28.56 -45.36 21.37
C LEU A 9 28.32 -43.95 20.81
N ARG A 10 27.09 -43.66 20.33
CA ARG A 10 26.68 -42.31 19.89
C ARG A 10 26.86 -41.27 20.99
N THR A 11 26.31 -41.54 22.17
CA THR A 11 26.32 -40.58 23.29
C THR A 11 27.71 -40.36 23.89
N SER A 12 28.64 -41.29 23.68
CA SER A 12 30.05 -41.17 24.08
C SER A 12 30.94 -40.53 22.99
N GLY A 13 30.36 -40.12 21.85
CA GLY A 13 31.08 -39.46 20.76
C GLY A 13 31.79 -40.40 19.79
N LYS A 14 31.65 -41.71 19.95
CA LYS A 14 32.27 -42.74 19.10
C LYS A 14 31.43 -43.03 17.86
N LEU A 15 31.25 -42.01 17.01
CA LEU A 15 30.32 -42.08 15.88
C LEU A 15 30.70 -43.11 14.81
N GLU A 16 31.99 -43.31 14.54
CA GLU A 16 32.46 -44.30 13.55
C GLU A 16 32.20 -45.75 14.02
N GLU A 17 32.46 -46.03 15.31
CA GLU A 17 32.14 -47.33 15.92
C GLU A 17 30.62 -47.57 15.89
N ALA A 18 29.82 -46.55 16.24
CA ALA A 18 28.36 -46.62 16.19
C ALA A 18 27.83 -46.86 14.78
N LEU A 19 28.42 -46.20 13.77
CA LEU A 19 28.05 -46.37 12.37
C LEU A 19 28.38 -47.79 11.89
N THR A 20 29.58 -48.29 12.18
CA THR A 20 30.00 -49.63 11.78
C THR A 20 29.07 -50.70 12.34
N MET A 21 28.73 -50.59 13.63
CA MET A 21 27.82 -51.52 14.31
C MET A 21 26.40 -51.44 13.73
N ALA A 22 25.83 -50.23 13.62
CA ALA A 22 24.47 -50.05 13.13
C ALA A 22 24.31 -50.44 11.65
N SER A 23 25.33 -50.22 10.81
CA SER A 23 25.35 -50.67 9.42
C SER A 23 25.38 -52.20 9.34
N SER A 24 26.23 -52.87 10.13
CA SER A 24 26.27 -54.34 10.15
C SER A 24 24.94 -54.95 10.60
N ASP A 25 24.28 -54.35 11.60
CA ASP A 25 22.95 -54.80 12.02
C ASP A 25 21.90 -54.63 10.92
N LEU A 26 21.92 -53.48 10.23
CA LEU A 26 21.00 -53.23 9.12
C LEU A 26 21.25 -54.18 7.94
N GLU A 27 22.50 -54.47 7.59
CA GLU A 27 22.85 -55.43 6.53
C GLU A 27 22.36 -56.84 6.84
N ASN A 28 22.43 -57.26 8.10
CA ASN A 28 21.99 -58.58 8.55
C ASN A 28 20.46 -58.74 8.53
N ASP A 29 19.71 -57.69 8.84
CA ASP A 29 18.23 -57.67 8.73
C ASP A 29 17.72 -56.28 8.29
N PRO A 30 17.69 -56.01 6.96
CA PRO A 30 17.34 -54.70 6.41
C PRO A 30 15.89 -54.27 6.66
N SER A 31 15.01 -55.25 6.91
CA SER A 31 13.58 -55.01 7.14
C SER A 31 13.27 -54.61 8.58
N ASN A 32 14.23 -54.80 9.50
CA ASN A 32 14.02 -54.59 10.92
C ASN A 32 13.87 -53.11 11.27
N ILE A 33 12.73 -52.74 11.84
CA ILE A 33 12.47 -51.35 12.24
C ILE A 33 13.44 -50.86 13.33
N TRP A 34 13.91 -51.72 14.23
CA TRP A 34 14.86 -51.31 15.27
C TRP A 34 16.25 -51.04 14.70
N ASN A 35 16.68 -51.80 13.69
CA ASN A 35 17.96 -51.55 13.02
C ASN A 35 17.89 -50.24 12.22
N LYS A 36 16.80 -50.03 11.47
CA LYS A 36 16.52 -48.77 10.76
C LYS A 36 16.50 -47.57 11.72
N ARG A 37 15.82 -47.68 12.87
CA ARG A 37 15.82 -46.63 13.91
C ARG A 37 17.22 -46.40 14.47
N SER A 38 17.98 -47.47 14.72
CA SER A 38 19.33 -47.39 15.31
C SER A 38 20.25 -46.56 14.42
N ILE A 39 20.33 -46.92 13.15
CA ILE A 39 21.19 -46.25 12.18
C ILE A 39 20.66 -44.86 11.81
N ALA A 40 19.34 -44.64 11.76
CA ALA A 40 18.75 -43.32 11.53
C ALA A 40 19.17 -42.31 12.59
N TRP A 41 19.23 -42.75 13.86
CA TRP A 41 19.80 -41.92 14.91
C TRP A 41 21.26 -41.62 14.59
N VAL A 42 22.11 -42.62 14.29
CA VAL A 42 23.54 -42.39 13.93
C VAL A 42 23.66 -41.34 12.83
N TYR A 43 22.86 -41.46 11.76
CA TYR A 43 22.80 -40.47 10.69
C TYR A 43 22.39 -39.08 11.17
N TYR A 44 21.47 -38.94 12.13
CA TYR A 44 21.18 -37.63 12.74
C TYR A 44 22.40 -36.99 13.41
N ASP A 45 23.24 -37.75 14.12
CA ASP A 45 24.45 -37.19 14.73
C ASP A 45 25.46 -36.77 13.66
N TYR A 46 25.52 -37.49 12.53
CA TYR A 46 26.27 -37.06 11.36
C TYR A 46 25.68 -35.79 10.70
N LEU A 47 24.35 -35.68 10.56
CA LEU A 47 23.72 -34.44 10.08
C LEU A 47 24.09 -33.27 11.00
N LYS A 48 24.01 -33.46 12.32
CA LYS A 48 24.32 -32.45 13.32
C LYS A 48 25.77 -31.97 13.26
N THR A 49 26.71 -32.90 13.10
CA THR A 49 28.14 -32.58 12.98
C THR A 49 28.48 -31.97 11.62
N ASN A 50 27.69 -32.19 10.57
CA ASN A 50 27.94 -31.67 9.22
C ASN A 50 26.98 -30.53 8.79
N ALA A 51 26.16 -30.00 9.71
CA ALA A 51 25.19 -28.93 9.42
C ALA A 51 25.85 -27.53 9.28
N TYR A 52 26.86 -27.44 8.43
CA TYR A 52 27.56 -26.22 8.02
C TYR A 52 27.96 -26.35 6.53
N LYS A 53 28.31 -25.23 5.89
CA LYS A 53 28.41 -25.15 4.43
C LYS A 53 29.52 -26.04 3.86
N GLU A 54 30.68 -26.05 4.50
CA GLU A 54 31.90 -26.73 4.05
C GLU A 54 31.72 -28.26 4.02
N SER A 55 30.75 -28.79 4.77
CA SER A 55 30.39 -30.21 4.78
C SER A 55 29.09 -30.50 4.05
N PHE A 56 28.64 -29.63 3.14
CA PHE A 56 27.38 -29.83 2.42
C PHE A 56 27.30 -31.20 1.72
N ASP A 57 28.36 -31.62 1.03
CA ASP A 57 28.35 -32.90 0.29
C ASP A 57 28.15 -34.08 1.23
N LYS A 58 28.84 -34.08 2.38
CA LYS A 58 28.66 -35.09 3.44
C LYS A 58 27.26 -35.03 4.05
N PHE A 59 26.73 -33.83 4.29
CA PHE A 59 25.37 -33.66 4.79
C PHE A 59 24.33 -34.22 3.81
N SER A 60 24.49 -33.92 2.52
CA SER A 60 23.63 -34.41 1.44
C SER A 60 23.73 -35.92 1.28
N GLU A 61 24.93 -36.50 1.40
CA GLU A 61 25.11 -37.97 1.37
C GLU A 61 24.38 -38.64 2.53
N VAL A 62 24.51 -38.10 3.75
CA VAL A 62 23.81 -38.64 4.93
C VAL A 62 22.29 -38.51 4.79
N LEU A 63 21.81 -37.42 4.21
CA LEU A 63 20.38 -37.21 3.95
C LEU A 63 19.84 -38.19 2.89
N SER A 64 20.64 -38.54 1.87
CA SER A 64 20.33 -39.63 0.93
C SER A 64 20.24 -40.98 1.63
N LYS A 65 21.20 -41.31 2.51
CA LYS A 65 21.17 -42.56 3.28
C LYS A 65 19.95 -42.67 4.19
N ILE A 66 19.50 -41.56 4.78
CA ILE A 66 18.24 -41.54 5.55
C ILE A 66 17.03 -41.86 4.64
N ASN A 67 16.99 -41.32 3.42
CA ASN A 67 15.93 -41.64 2.46
C ASN A 67 15.92 -43.13 2.06
N GLU A 68 17.09 -43.74 1.91
CA GLU A 68 17.24 -45.18 1.58
C GLU A 68 16.71 -46.10 2.70
N LEU A 69 16.59 -45.61 3.94
CA LEU A 69 16.02 -46.40 5.04
C LEU A 69 14.52 -46.65 4.88
N GLU A 70 13.81 -45.84 4.07
CA GLU A 70 12.35 -45.93 3.89
C GLU A 70 11.63 -46.04 5.25
N LEU A 71 11.92 -45.08 6.15
CA LEU A 71 11.33 -45.06 7.49
C LEU A 71 9.81 -44.84 7.39
N PRO A 72 9.00 -45.57 8.17
CA PRO A 72 7.55 -45.46 8.12
C PRO A 72 7.04 -44.12 8.68
N GLU A 73 5.80 -43.77 8.32
CA GLU A 73 5.19 -42.46 8.65
C GLU A 73 5.02 -42.19 10.15
N ASP A 74 5.03 -43.24 10.98
CA ASP A 74 4.93 -43.13 12.44
C ASP A 74 6.23 -42.68 13.12
N GLU A 75 7.37 -42.65 12.39
CA GLU A 75 8.67 -42.13 12.85
C GLU A 75 8.74 -40.59 12.95
N LYS A 76 7.63 -39.96 13.32
CA LYS A 76 7.47 -38.50 13.39
C LYS A 76 8.56 -37.80 14.18
N MET A 77 8.95 -38.37 15.33
CA MET A 77 9.99 -37.82 16.19
C MET A 77 11.36 -37.71 15.47
N LEU A 78 11.71 -38.70 14.65
CA LEU A 78 12.96 -38.68 13.89
C LEU A 78 12.93 -37.59 12.82
N PHE A 79 11.87 -37.55 12.01
CA PHE A 79 11.73 -36.54 10.96
C PHE A 79 11.69 -35.11 11.51
N ASP A 80 10.97 -34.88 12.61
CA ASP A 80 10.94 -33.58 13.29
C ASP A 80 12.33 -33.20 13.82
N THR A 81 13.10 -34.16 14.33
CA THR A 81 14.47 -33.93 14.80
C THR A 81 15.44 -33.61 13.66
N PHE A 82 15.27 -34.26 12.50
CA PHE A 82 16.06 -33.97 11.30
C PHE A 82 15.79 -32.56 10.76
N SER A 83 14.55 -32.07 10.89
CA SER A 83 14.11 -30.76 10.41
C SER A 83 15.00 -29.62 10.94
N TYR A 84 15.44 -29.70 12.20
CA TYR A 84 16.32 -28.70 12.81
C TYR A 84 17.71 -28.68 12.16
N GLN A 85 18.26 -29.83 11.77
CA GLN A 85 19.57 -29.88 11.11
C GLN A 85 19.48 -29.44 9.64
N ILE A 86 18.39 -29.82 8.96
CA ILE A 86 18.05 -29.34 7.61
C ILE A 86 17.94 -27.81 7.61
N ALA A 87 17.17 -27.25 8.55
CA ALA A 87 17.03 -25.81 8.67
C ALA A 87 18.35 -25.11 8.96
N LYS A 88 19.17 -25.68 9.87
CA LYS A 88 20.48 -25.14 10.23
C LYS A 88 21.40 -25.01 9.01
N ILE A 89 21.55 -26.05 8.19
CA ILE A 89 22.41 -25.97 7.00
C ILE A 89 21.87 -24.98 5.96
N ILE A 90 20.55 -24.93 5.76
CA ILE A 90 19.91 -23.97 4.84
C ILE A 90 20.14 -22.54 5.31
N PHE A 91 20.04 -22.27 6.62
CA PHE A 91 20.35 -20.94 7.16
C PHE A 91 21.82 -20.55 6.94
N HIS A 92 22.76 -21.49 6.98
CA HIS A 92 24.15 -21.23 6.64
C HIS A 92 24.32 -20.91 5.15
N ILE A 93 23.69 -21.67 4.25
CA ILE A 93 23.72 -21.43 2.80
C ILE A 93 23.07 -20.09 2.45
N SER A 94 21.97 -19.73 3.11
CA SER A 94 21.18 -18.53 2.79
C SER A 94 21.75 -17.22 3.37
N LYS A 95 22.86 -17.27 4.11
CA LYS A 95 23.54 -16.07 4.65
C LYS A 95 24.54 -15.44 3.68
N GLU A 96 24.87 -16.12 2.59
CA GLU A 96 25.88 -15.66 1.64
C GLU A 96 25.35 -14.55 0.73
N GLU A 97 26.25 -13.70 0.23
CA GLU A 97 25.89 -12.69 -0.78
C GLU A 97 25.40 -13.37 -2.08
N ASN A 98 26.03 -14.49 -2.45
CA ASN A 98 25.66 -15.30 -3.61
C ASN A 98 25.20 -16.68 -3.13
N ILE A 99 23.88 -16.84 -2.97
CA ILE A 99 23.27 -18.11 -2.54
C ILE A 99 23.41 -19.16 -3.64
N ASP A 100 23.95 -20.33 -3.27
CA ASP A 100 24.00 -21.50 -4.14
C ASP A 100 22.65 -22.24 -4.15
N TYR A 101 21.81 -21.90 -5.14
CA TYR A 101 20.48 -22.48 -5.29
C TYR A 101 20.48 -23.97 -5.65
N SER A 102 21.58 -24.52 -6.19
CA SER A 102 21.68 -25.95 -6.49
C SER A 102 21.63 -26.80 -5.21
N LYS A 103 22.21 -26.28 -4.13
CA LYS A 103 22.19 -26.91 -2.80
C LYS A 103 20.80 -26.88 -2.17
N LEU A 104 20.07 -25.78 -2.34
CA LEU A 104 18.68 -25.68 -1.89
C LEU A 104 17.78 -26.67 -2.64
N ASN A 105 17.96 -26.80 -3.96
CA ASN A 105 17.24 -27.79 -4.77
C ASN A 105 17.52 -29.22 -4.29
N SER A 106 18.80 -29.57 -4.14
CA SER A 106 19.19 -30.92 -3.67
C SER A 106 18.58 -31.28 -2.32
N ILE A 107 18.62 -30.36 -1.34
CA ILE A 107 17.96 -30.59 -0.05
C ILE A 107 16.44 -30.70 -0.24
N PHE A 108 15.82 -29.80 -1.00
CA PHE A 108 14.38 -29.82 -1.23
C PHE A 108 13.89 -31.14 -1.82
N ASP A 109 14.55 -31.62 -2.87
CA ASP A 109 14.20 -32.88 -3.55
C ASP A 109 14.28 -34.08 -2.60
N GLN A 110 15.27 -34.09 -1.69
CA GLN A 110 15.46 -35.16 -0.73
C GLN A 110 14.42 -35.14 0.41
N ILE A 111 14.03 -33.97 0.91
CA ILE A 111 13.10 -33.88 2.06
C ILE A 111 11.64 -34.05 1.67
N GLN A 112 11.30 -34.04 0.37
CA GLN A 112 9.93 -34.27 -0.09
C GLN A 112 9.36 -35.62 0.34
N LYS A 113 10.23 -36.61 0.59
CA LYS A 113 9.88 -37.96 1.04
C LYS A 113 9.74 -38.09 2.56
N PHE A 114 10.07 -37.04 3.33
CA PHE A 114 10.07 -37.11 4.79
C PHE A 114 8.66 -36.93 5.37
N HIS A 115 8.31 -37.75 6.36
CA HIS A 115 7.01 -37.74 7.02
C HIS A 115 6.99 -36.81 8.25
N PHE A 116 7.22 -35.50 8.02
CA PHE A 116 7.19 -34.48 9.07
C PHE A 116 5.83 -34.43 9.81
N THR A 117 5.84 -34.06 11.09
CA THR A 117 4.61 -33.72 11.81
C THR A 117 4.06 -32.40 11.30
N LYS A 118 2.80 -32.37 10.87
CA LYS A 118 2.13 -31.18 10.34
C LYS A 118 0.78 -30.93 11.05
N PRO A 119 0.50 -29.69 11.50
CA PRO A 119 1.44 -28.60 11.72
C PRO A 119 2.34 -28.88 12.95
N SER A 120 3.57 -28.35 12.95
CA SER A 120 4.50 -28.45 14.10
C SER A 120 5.55 -27.34 14.08
N GLU A 121 6.20 -27.07 15.21
CA GLU A 121 7.35 -26.13 15.25
C GLU A 121 8.47 -26.55 14.31
N ALA A 122 8.79 -27.85 14.32
CA ALA A 122 9.80 -28.45 13.50
C ALA A 122 9.52 -28.21 12.01
N TYR A 123 8.26 -28.29 11.59
CA TYR A 123 7.86 -28.04 10.21
C TYR A 123 7.85 -26.55 9.85
N SER A 124 7.42 -25.66 10.74
CA SER A 124 7.52 -24.21 10.57
C SER A 124 8.96 -23.74 10.43
N ILE A 125 9.91 -24.36 11.15
CA ILE A 125 11.34 -24.05 11.05
C ILE A 125 11.90 -24.40 9.66
N VAL A 126 11.45 -25.49 9.03
CA VAL A 126 11.81 -25.82 7.64
C VAL A 126 11.36 -24.70 6.70
N TYR A 127 10.13 -24.21 6.85
CA TYR A 127 9.65 -23.07 6.07
C TYR A 127 10.50 -21.82 6.27
N LYS A 128 10.74 -21.43 7.52
CA LYS A 128 11.58 -20.26 7.88
C LYS A 128 12.95 -20.34 7.23
N ALA A 129 13.54 -21.55 7.17
CA ALA A 129 14.85 -21.76 6.57
C ALA A 129 14.84 -21.55 5.05
N PHE A 130 13.99 -22.25 4.30
CA PHE A 130 13.89 -22.09 2.85
C PHE A 130 13.42 -20.70 2.43
N HIS A 131 12.49 -20.12 3.20
CA HIS A 131 12.05 -18.74 2.98
C HIS A 131 13.22 -17.76 3.06
N LYS A 132 14.30 -18.03 3.81
CA LYS A 132 15.45 -17.12 3.86
C LYS A 132 16.13 -16.95 2.48
N GLY A 133 16.12 -17.98 1.66
CA GLY A 133 16.70 -18.00 0.31
C GLY A 133 15.73 -17.64 -0.82
N TYR A 134 14.50 -17.22 -0.56
CA TYR A 134 13.46 -17.18 -1.60
C TYR A 134 13.72 -16.23 -2.79
N LYS A 135 14.44 -15.12 -2.58
CA LYS A 135 14.40 -13.95 -3.49
C LYS A 135 14.68 -14.29 -4.95
N SER A 136 15.76 -15.02 -5.24
CA SER A 136 16.08 -15.44 -6.61
C SER A 136 15.94 -16.94 -6.83
N TRP A 137 15.35 -17.66 -5.87
CA TRP A 137 15.12 -19.08 -6.01
C TRP A 137 13.95 -19.36 -6.95
N ALA A 138 14.18 -20.12 -8.02
CA ALA A 138 13.18 -20.46 -9.02
C ALA A 138 12.12 -21.43 -8.47
N ASN A 139 12.52 -22.39 -7.64
CA ASN A 139 11.64 -23.44 -7.12
C ASN A 139 10.83 -23.02 -5.89
N TYR A 140 10.84 -21.73 -5.52
CA TYR A 140 10.17 -21.26 -4.30
C TYR A 140 8.66 -21.52 -4.32
N ILE A 141 7.97 -21.31 -5.44
CA ILE A 141 6.52 -21.59 -5.54
C ILE A 141 6.27 -23.09 -5.33
N GLN A 142 7.03 -23.96 -6.01
CA GLN A 142 6.92 -25.41 -5.86
C GLN A 142 7.16 -25.85 -4.41
N PHE A 143 8.16 -25.27 -3.74
CA PHE A 143 8.41 -25.49 -2.32
C PHE A 143 7.25 -25.03 -1.45
N ALA A 144 6.74 -23.83 -1.67
CA ALA A 144 5.63 -23.27 -0.88
C ALA A 144 4.33 -24.07 -1.08
N ASP A 145 4.06 -24.56 -2.29
CA ASP A 145 2.93 -25.43 -2.61
C ASP A 145 3.06 -26.79 -1.95
N TRP A 146 4.25 -27.41 -1.98
CA TRP A 146 4.53 -28.67 -1.27
C TRP A 146 4.44 -28.51 0.25
N TRP A 147 4.91 -27.37 0.78
CA TRP A 147 4.88 -27.09 2.21
C TRP A 147 3.45 -26.85 2.71
N ASP A 148 2.60 -26.26 1.86
CA ASP A 148 1.19 -25.91 2.08
C ASP A 148 0.93 -24.97 3.26
N PHE A 149 0.44 -23.77 2.96
CA PHE A 149 0.20 -22.71 3.95
C PHE A 149 -0.88 -23.07 4.99
N SER A 150 -1.68 -24.12 4.78
CA SER A 150 -2.57 -24.63 5.83
C SER A 150 -1.81 -25.19 7.04
N ASN A 151 -0.51 -25.46 6.91
CA ASN A 151 0.33 -25.97 7.98
C ASN A 151 0.96 -24.89 8.87
N PHE A 152 0.65 -23.60 8.63
CA PHE A 152 1.03 -22.55 9.55
C PHE A 152 0.34 -22.73 10.91
N ARG A 153 1.11 -22.59 11.98
CA ARG A 153 0.58 -22.59 13.34
C ARG A 153 0.09 -21.20 13.74
N SER A 154 -0.72 -21.12 14.80
CA SER A 154 -1.14 -19.84 15.40
C SER A 154 0.03 -18.89 15.68
N GLU A 155 1.17 -19.42 16.12
CA GLU A 155 2.38 -18.66 16.44
C GLU A 155 3.07 -18.10 15.19
N ASP A 156 2.91 -18.74 14.03
CA ASP A 156 3.50 -18.29 12.77
C ASP A 156 2.82 -17.03 12.20
N TYR A 157 1.62 -16.71 12.70
CA TYR A 157 0.88 -15.48 12.38
C TYR A 157 1.25 -14.30 13.29
N LEU A 158 2.00 -14.53 14.36
CA LEU A 158 2.41 -13.48 15.29
C LEU A 158 3.67 -12.76 14.79
N SER A 159 3.72 -11.45 14.99
CA SER A 159 4.92 -10.66 14.76
C SER A 159 6.00 -10.99 15.80
N GLU A 160 7.25 -11.09 15.35
CA GLU A 160 8.41 -11.33 16.23
C GLU A 160 9.13 -10.00 16.55
N GLU A 161 9.76 -9.89 17.71
CA GLU A 161 10.67 -8.76 18.02
C GLU A 161 12.12 -9.24 17.95
N PHE A 162 12.94 -8.55 17.14
CA PHE A 162 14.35 -8.85 17.04
C PHE A 162 15.17 -7.56 17.05
N LYS A 163 16.02 -7.40 18.06
CA LYS A 163 16.88 -6.20 18.25
C LYS A 163 16.07 -4.89 18.20
N ASP A 164 15.00 -4.82 18.99
CA ASP A 164 14.06 -3.68 19.09
C ASP A 164 13.38 -3.29 17.77
N LYS A 165 13.41 -4.18 16.76
CA LYS A 165 12.65 -4.04 15.53
C LYS A 165 11.55 -5.07 15.49
N LYS A 166 10.32 -4.58 15.34
CA LYS A 166 9.17 -5.43 15.08
C LYS A 166 9.29 -6.04 13.68
N MET A 167 9.47 -7.36 13.64
CA MET A 167 9.53 -8.15 12.44
C MET A 167 8.13 -8.63 12.09
N MET A 168 7.84 -8.63 10.80
CA MET A 168 6.64 -9.20 10.21
C MET A 168 6.51 -10.69 10.55
N SER A 169 5.30 -11.21 10.74
CA SER A 169 5.08 -12.65 10.96
C SER A 169 5.61 -13.48 9.78
N ILE A 170 5.99 -14.73 10.01
CA ILE A 170 6.45 -15.58 8.90
C ILE A 170 5.31 -15.86 7.91
N ALA A 171 4.07 -15.95 8.40
CA ALA A 171 2.89 -16.07 7.55
C ALA A 171 2.75 -14.86 6.62
N GLU A 172 2.79 -13.62 7.13
CA GLU A 172 2.68 -12.43 6.26
C GLU A 172 3.84 -12.38 5.24
N GLN A 173 5.06 -12.72 5.66
CA GLN A 173 6.23 -12.81 4.77
C GLN A 173 6.04 -13.86 3.66
N ALA A 174 5.45 -15.02 3.98
CA ALA A 174 5.16 -16.10 3.04
C ALA A 174 4.21 -15.67 1.94
N TYR A 175 3.06 -15.06 2.30
CA TYR A 175 2.07 -14.58 1.34
C TYR A 175 2.65 -13.48 0.44
N ILE A 176 3.47 -12.58 0.98
CA ILE A 176 4.19 -11.56 0.20
C ILE A 176 5.15 -12.19 -0.79
N ALA A 177 5.99 -13.13 -0.34
CA ALA A 177 6.98 -13.78 -1.19
C ALA A 177 6.33 -14.60 -2.31
N TYR A 178 5.27 -15.34 -2.00
CA TYR A 178 4.51 -16.09 -2.99
C TYR A 178 3.90 -15.14 -4.03
N SER A 179 3.27 -14.04 -3.59
CA SER A 179 2.71 -13.03 -4.49
C SER A 179 3.77 -12.40 -5.41
N LYS A 180 4.96 -12.08 -4.87
CA LYS A 180 6.07 -11.56 -5.67
C LYS A 180 6.50 -12.57 -6.74
N LYS A 181 6.64 -13.84 -6.37
CA LYS A 181 7.06 -14.88 -7.31
C LYS A 181 6.03 -15.13 -8.41
N LEU A 182 4.74 -15.03 -8.11
CA LEU A 182 3.69 -15.06 -9.13
C LEU A 182 3.80 -13.87 -10.11
N LEU A 183 4.15 -12.68 -9.61
CA LEU A 183 4.34 -11.47 -10.42
C LEU A 183 5.63 -11.49 -11.24
N ASP A 184 6.70 -12.14 -10.75
CA ASP A 184 7.96 -12.33 -11.48
C ASP A 184 7.76 -13.21 -12.73
N GLY A 185 6.72 -14.05 -12.75
CA GLY A 185 6.38 -14.97 -13.82
C GLY A 185 7.31 -16.18 -13.90
N GLU A 186 6.99 -17.09 -14.84
CA GLU A 186 7.75 -18.30 -15.11
C GLU A 186 8.43 -18.18 -16.49
N ALA A 187 9.67 -18.65 -16.59
CA ALA A 187 10.37 -18.71 -17.87
C ALA A 187 9.60 -19.67 -18.80
N LYS A 188 9.28 -19.21 -20.02
CA LYS A 188 8.74 -20.08 -21.06
C LYS A 188 9.88 -20.60 -21.92
N GLU A 189 10.07 -21.92 -21.93
CA GLU A 189 10.80 -22.59 -23.00
C GLU A 189 9.84 -22.78 -24.18
N GLU A 190 9.98 -21.94 -25.19
CA GLU A 190 9.30 -22.13 -26.47
C GLU A 190 10.36 -22.04 -27.57
N SER A 191 10.77 -23.21 -28.09
CA SER A 191 11.70 -23.38 -29.22
C SER A 191 13.03 -22.62 -29.12
N SER A 192 14.03 -23.22 -28.45
CA SER A 192 15.46 -22.84 -28.47
C SER A 192 15.84 -21.38 -28.16
N TRP A 193 14.90 -20.55 -27.73
CA TRP A 193 15.14 -19.19 -27.24
C TRP A 193 14.37 -19.03 -25.91
N ILE A 194 15.05 -18.56 -24.87
CA ILE A 194 14.39 -18.22 -23.60
C ILE A 194 13.55 -16.97 -23.85
N VAL A 195 12.22 -17.11 -23.80
CA VAL A 195 11.28 -15.99 -23.89
C VAL A 195 11.14 -15.35 -22.51
N GLN A 196 10.93 -14.03 -22.49
CA GLN A 196 10.62 -13.21 -21.32
C GLN A 196 9.59 -13.91 -20.40
N ASN A 197 9.82 -13.89 -19.08
CA ASN A 197 8.93 -14.54 -18.11
C ASN A 197 7.46 -14.18 -18.35
N SER A 198 6.60 -15.20 -18.36
CA SER A 198 5.16 -15.03 -18.53
C SER A 198 4.43 -15.30 -17.22
N ILE A 199 3.42 -14.48 -16.94
CA ILE A 199 2.63 -14.60 -15.71
C ILE A 199 1.66 -15.77 -15.85
N ASN A 200 1.73 -16.72 -14.91
CA ASN A 200 0.81 -17.85 -14.83
C ASN A 200 -0.51 -17.42 -14.17
N LYS A 201 -1.49 -17.03 -15.00
CA LYS A 201 -2.79 -16.52 -14.54
C LYS A 201 -3.60 -17.53 -13.72
N GLU A 202 -3.52 -18.81 -14.04
CA GLU A 202 -4.24 -19.87 -13.32
C GLU A 202 -3.73 -20.00 -11.89
N LYS A 203 -2.40 -20.01 -11.68
CA LYS A 203 -1.81 -20.00 -10.34
C LYS A 203 -2.20 -18.78 -9.53
N ILE A 204 -2.26 -17.60 -10.16
CA ILE A 204 -2.75 -16.39 -9.49
C ILE A 204 -4.21 -16.57 -9.05
N GLN A 205 -5.09 -17.03 -9.94
CA GLN A 205 -6.49 -17.26 -9.62
C GLN A 205 -6.68 -18.27 -8.49
N ALA A 206 -5.87 -19.33 -8.45
CA ALA A 206 -5.89 -20.32 -7.38
C ALA A 206 -5.37 -19.78 -6.03
N PHE A 207 -4.43 -18.82 -6.06
CA PHE A 207 -3.84 -18.22 -4.85
C PHE A 207 -4.71 -17.11 -4.25
N LEU A 208 -5.46 -16.37 -5.06
CA LEU A 208 -6.29 -15.23 -4.62
C LEU A 208 -7.27 -15.57 -3.48
N PRO A 209 -7.99 -16.72 -3.46
CA PRO A 209 -8.82 -17.11 -2.33
C PRO A 209 -8.03 -17.25 -1.01
N LYS A 210 -6.84 -17.86 -1.04
CA LYS A 210 -5.96 -17.96 0.14
C LYS A 210 -5.55 -16.57 0.63
N LEU A 211 -5.21 -15.69 -0.31
CA LEU A 211 -4.83 -14.31 -0.02
C LEU A 211 -6.01 -13.47 0.53
N ASN A 212 -7.24 -13.73 0.08
CA ASN A 212 -8.43 -13.08 0.65
C ASN A 212 -8.64 -13.49 2.11
N THR A 213 -8.58 -14.80 2.39
CA THR A 213 -8.74 -15.32 3.75
C THR A 213 -7.75 -14.69 4.73
N ILE A 214 -6.47 -14.55 4.35
CA ILE A 214 -5.49 -13.93 5.25
C ILE A 214 -5.75 -12.43 5.45
N ILE A 215 -6.21 -11.71 4.42
CA ILE A 215 -6.56 -10.29 4.54
C ILE A 215 -7.73 -10.10 5.50
N ASP A 216 -8.74 -10.98 5.43
CA ASP A 216 -9.94 -10.90 6.26
C ASP A 216 -9.65 -11.30 7.72
N GLN A 217 -8.79 -12.31 7.93
CA GLN A 217 -8.42 -12.81 9.26
C GLN A 217 -7.38 -11.95 9.97
N HIS A 218 -6.49 -11.28 9.21
CA HIS A 218 -5.41 -10.45 9.73
C HIS A 218 -5.44 -9.03 9.13
N PRO A 219 -6.47 -8.22 9.45
CA PRO A 219 -6.60 -6.85 8.94
C PRO A 219 -5.46 -5.91 9.38
N GLU A 220 -4.66 -6.31 10.38
CA GLU A 220 -3.45 -5.63 10.81
C GLU A 220 -2.27 -5.76 9.83
N TYR A 221 -2.28 -6.78 8.94
CA TYR A 221 -1.22 -7.00 7.97
C TYR A 221 -1.19 -5.88 6.92
N GLN A 222 0.02 -5.45 6.55
CA GLN A 222 0.19 -4.21 5.80
C GLN A 222 0.19 -4.43 4.29
N TYR A 223 0.88 -5.48 3.84
CA TYR A 223 1.18 -5.69 2.42
C TYR A 223 0.29 -6.72 1.70
N PRO A 224 -0.39 -7.69 2.34
CA PRO A 224 -1.25 -8.62 1.62
C PRO A 224 -2.30 -7.96 0.70
N PRO A 225 -3.01 -6.89 1.11
CA PRO A 225 -3.96 -6.24 0.20
C PRO A 225 -3.28 -5.49 -0.97
N TYR A 226 -2.07 -4.97 -0.75
CA TYR A 226 -1.24 -4.38 -1.82
C TYR A 226 -0.89 -5.44 -2.88
N PHE A 227 -0.45 -6.62 -2.44
CA PHE A 227 -0.13 -7.71 -3.37
C PHE A 227 -1.37 -8.29 -4.04
N LYS A 228 -2.53 -8.35 -3.36
CA LYS A 228 -3.80 -8.71 -3.97
C LYS A 228 -4.12 -7.78 -5.15
N ALA A 229 -4.00 -6.47 -4.98
CA ALA A 229 -4.23 -5.51 -6.05
C ALA A 229 -3.25 -5.69 -7.22
N LYS A 230 -1.96 -5.90 -6.94
CA LYS A 230 -0.95 -6.20 -7.97
C LYS A 230 -1.28 -7.47 -8.77
N LEU A 231 -1.70 -8.53 -8.09
CA LEU A 231 -2.10 -9.80 -8.71
C LEU A 231 -3.37 -9.65 -9.54
N LEU A 232 -4.35 -8.88 -9.08
CA LEU A 232 -5.56 -8.62 -9.87
C LEU A 232 -5.25 -7.79 -11.13
N LEU A 233 -4.34 -6.81 -11.02
CA LEU A 233 -3.85 -6.03 -12.17
C LEU A 233 -3.17 -6.92 -13.20
N SER A 234 -2.32 -7.88 -12.79
CA SER A 234 -1.65 -8.78 -13.73
C SER A 234 -2.60 -9.76 -14.42
N LEU A 235 -3.80 -10.01 -13.86
CA LEU A 235 -4.84 -10.77 -14.54
C LEU A 235 -5.54 -9.99 -15.65
N GLY A 236 -5.53 -8.65 -15.61
CA GLY A 236 -6.28 -7.78 -16.52
C GLY A 236 -7.79 -7.74 -16.21
N LEU A 237 -8.17 -7.99 -14.95
CA LEU A 237 -9.57 -7.96 -14.51
C LEU A 237 -10.05 -6.52 -14.25
N ASP A 238 -10.10 -5.70 -15.29
CA ASP A 238 -10.28 -4.25 -15.18
C ASP A 238 -11.61 -3.81 -14.54
N GLN A 239 -12.67 -4.64 -14.60
CA GLN A 239 -14.02 -4.16 -14.28
C GLN A 239 -14.31 -4.01 -12.77
N ASN A 240 -13.48 -4.56 -11.87
CA ASN A 240 -13.73 -4.52 -10.41
C ASN A 240 -12.47 -4.33 -9.53
N ILE A 241 -11.29 -4.08 -10.12
CA ILE A 241 -10.06 -3.85 -9.34
C ILE A 241 -10.22 -2.64 -8.44
N LEU A 242 -10.73 -1.54 -9.01
CA LEU A 242 -10.81 -0.28 -8.31
C LEU A 242 -11.75 -0.39 -7.11
N SER A 243 -13.00 -0.83 -7.29
CA SER A 243 -13.97 -1.02 -6.20
C SER A 243 -13.43 -1.92 -5.07
N THR A 244 -12.71 -2.99 -5.40
CA THR A 244 -12.07 -3.88 -4.43
C THR A 244 -10.90 -3.21 -3.70
N PHE A 245 -10.20 -2.30 -4.37
CA PHE A 245 -9.03 -1.60 -3.85
C PHE A 245 -9.37 -0.37 -3.00
N LEU A 246 -10.48 0.33 -3.30
CA LEU A 246 -10.86 1.59 -2.64
C LEU A 246 -10.85 1.52 -1.10
N PRO A 247 -11.44 0.49 -0.42
CA PRO A 247 -11.42 0.43 1.04
C PRO A 247 -10.00 0.43 1.62
N PHE A 248 -9.10 -0.35 1.03
CA PHE A 248 -7.71 -0.43 1.44
C PHE A 248 -6.94 0.86 1.11
N ALA A 249 -7.12 1.40 -0.09
CA ALA A 249 -6.48 2.65 -0.50
C ALA A 249 -6.83 3.80 0.44
N ARG A 250 -8.08 3.86 0.93
CA ARG A 250 -8.51 4.85 1.95
C ARG A 250 -7.83 4.66 3.28
N GLN A 251 -7.75 3.41 3.77
CA GLN A 251 -7.12 3.08 5.04
C GLN A 251 -5.63 3.45 5.02
N LYS A 252 -4.97 3.23 3.88
CA LYS A 252 -3.53 3.42 3.67
C LYS A 252 -3.20 4.70 2.91
N ARG A 253 -4.13 5.65 2.77
CA ARG A 253 -3.99 6.89 1.96
C ARG A 253 -2.79 7.78 2.34
N ASN A 254 -2.19 7.57 3.51
CA ASN A 254 -1.02 8.29 3.99
C ASN A 254 0.31 7.57 3.68
N ASP A 255 0.26 6.41 3.04
CA ASP A 255 1.42 5.67 2.59
C ASP A 255 1.67 5.94 1.10
N PHE A 256 2.89 6.35 0.74
CA PHE A 256 3.20 6.78 -0.64
C PHE A 256 2.93 5.70 -1.69
N TRP A 257 3.21 4.43 -1.36
CA TRP A 257 3.12 3.29 -2.27
C TRP A 257 1.68 2.96 -2.69
N VAL A 258 0.66 3.41 -1.93
CA VAL A 258 -0.75 3.28 -2.34
C VAL A 258 -1.00 4.10 -3.60
N TRP A 259 -0.45 5.30 -3.64
CA TRP A 259 -0.62 6.20 -4.77
C TRP A 259 0.16 5.74 -6.00
N GLU A 260 1.35 5.17 -5.81
CA GLU A 260 2.07 4.48 -6.89
C GLU A 260 1.23 3.32 -7.47
N LEU A 261 0.61 2.52 -6.61
CA LEU A 261 -0.26 1.44 -7.08
C LEU A 261 -1.48 1.97 -7.86
N ILE A 262 -2.07 3.10 -7.46
CA ILE A 262 -3.15 3.74 -8.24
C ILE A 262 -2.64 4.15 -9.64
N THR A 263 -1.40 4.62 -9.78
CA THR A 263 -0.85 4.94 -11.11
C THR A 263 -0.81 3.73 -12.04
N GLU A 264 -0.61 2.54 -11.48
CA GLU A 264 -0.60 1.29 -12.24
C GLU A 264 -2.01 0.78 -12.57
N ILE A 265 -3.01 1.13 -11.74
CA ILE A 265 -4.44 0.88 -12.04
C ILE A 265 -4.91 1.76 -13.21
N PHE A 266 -4.33 2.95 -13.36
CA PHE A 266 -4.70 3.93 -14.37
C PHE A 266 -3.55 4.19 -15.37
N PRO A 267 -3.07 3.19 -16.13
CA PRO A 267 -1.87 3.33 -16.97
C PRO A 267 -2.05 4.31 -18.14
N ASN A 268 -3.30 4.60 -18.52
CA ASN A 268 -3.63 5.48 -19.64
C ASN A 268 -4.08 6.88 -19.20
N ASP A 269 -4.37 7.09 -17.91
CA ASP A 269 -4.80 8.39 -17.39
C ASP A 269 -3.60 9.14 -16.79
N LYS A 270 -2.88 9.86 -17.65
CA LYS A 270 -1.69 10.64 -17.26
C LYS A 270 -1.99 11.67 -16.18
N ASP A 271 -3.21 12.18 -16.16
CA ASP A 271 -3.69 13.20 -15.25
C ASP A 271 -3.86 12.64 -13.82
N VAL A 272 -4.45 11.45 -13.71
CA VAL A 272 -4.52 10.69 -12.46
C VAL A 272 -3.12 10.27 -12.00
N GLN A 273 -2.27 9.77 -12.90
CA GLN A 273 -0.90 9.40 -12.55
C GLN A 273 -0.12 10.57 -11.97
N PHE A 274 -0.16 11.72 -12.65
CA PHE A 274 0.52 12.93 -12.22
C PHE A 274 0.04 13.37 -10.81
N ALA A 275 -1.27 13.37 -10.60
CA ALA A 275 -1.85 13.72 -9.31
C ALA A 275 -1.44 12.73 -8.21
N CYS A 276 -1.45 11.43 -8.50
CA CYS A 276 -1.05 10.39 -7.56
C CYS A 276 0.44 10.47 -7.21
N PHE A 277 1.33 10.73 -8.16
CA PHE A 277 2.75 10.95 -7.85
C PHE A 277 2.97 12.21 -7.00
N CYS A 278 2.28 13.31 -7.32
CA CYS A 278 2.28 14.51 -6.49
C CYS A 278 1.81 14.21 -5.07
N LYS A 279 0.72 13.44 -4.93
CA LYS A 279 0.20 13.01 -3.64
C LYS A 279 1.21 12.13 -2.90
N ALA A 280 1.83 11.15 -3.55
CA ALA A 280 2.86 10.28 -2.98
C ALA A 280 4.03 11.09 -2.38
N LEU A 281 4.54 12.06 -3.14
CA LEU A 281 5.69 12.90 -2.75
C LEU A 281 5.32 14.00 -1.73
N SER A 282 4.04 14.28 -1.53
CA SER A 282 3.58 15.18 -0.46
C SER A 282 3.57 14.54 0.93
N LEU A 283 3.65 13.21 1.00
CA LEU A 283 3.57 12.44 2.24
C LEU A 283 4.92 12.37 2.96
N LYS A 284 4.88 12.16 4.27
CA LYS A 284 6.09 12.01 5.10
C LYS A 284 6.71 10.64 4.90
N THR A 285 7.58 10.52 3.91
CA THR A 285 8.30 9.28 3.56
C THR A 285 9.80 9.55 3.50
N PRO A 286 10.67 8.66 4.00
CA PRO A 286 12.12 8.81 3.83
C PRO A 286 12.51 8.80 2.34
N GLU A 287 13.42 9.69 1.95
CA GLU A 287 13.83 9.90 0.55
C GLU A 287 14.34 8.64 -0.15
N ASP A 288 14.97 7.73 0.58
CA ASP A 288 15.49 6.46 0.07
C ASP A 288 14.39 5.60 -0.60
N PHE A 289 13.14 5.72 -0.17
CA PHE A 289 12.00 5.01 -0.76
C PHE A 289 11.37 5.74 -1.95
N LEU A 290 11.57 7.05 -2.06
CA LEU A 290 10.89 7.91 -3.05
C LEU A 290 11.65 8.01 -4.38
N VAL A 291 12.83 7.42 -4.50
CA VAL A 291 13.70 7.53 -5.69
C VAL A 291 12.98 7.17 -6.98
N LYS A 292 12.23 6.05 -7.00
CA LYS A 292 11.47 5.61 -8.18
C LYS A 292 10.26 6.51 -8.44
N THR A 293 9.57 6.95 -7.39
CA THR A 293 8.43 7.87 -7.45
C THR A 293 8.83 9.20 -8.10
N ARG A 294 9.94 9.79 -7.63
CA ARG A 294 10.50 11.04 -8.17
C ARG A 294 10.93 10.89 -9.62
N GLN A 295 11.62 9.80 -9.96
CA GLN A 295 12.01 9.53 -11.34
C GLN A 295 10.79 9.39 -12.26
N SER A 296 9.70 8.78 -11.78
CA SER A 296 8.47 8.63 -12.54
C SER A 296 7.76 9.97 -12.74
N LEU A 297 7.68 10.81 -11.71
CA LEU A 297 7.14 12.17 -11.83
C LEU A 297 8.00 13.03 -12.76
N ALA A 298 9.33 12.97 -12.64
CA ALA A 298 10.26 13.71 -13.49
C ALA A 298 10.02 13.42 -14.98
N LYS A 299 9.77 12.15 -15.33
CA LYS A 299 9.41 11.77 -16.70
C LYS A 299 8.17 12.51 -17.19
N ILE A 300 7.10 12.54 -16.38
CA ILE A 300 5.85 13.24 -16.74
C ILE A 300 6.09 14.75 -16.85
N LEU A 301 6.86 15.34 -15.94
CA LEU A 301 7.21 16.77 -15.97
C LEU A 301 7.98 17.16 -17.23
N ILE A 302 8.92 16.30 -17.68
CA ILE A 302 9.64 16.50 -18.95
C ILE A 302 8.68 16.46 -20.13
N ASP A 303 7.78 15.48 -20.18
CA ASP A 303 6.76 15.36 -21.24
C ASP A 303 5.84 16.60 -21.28
N LEU A 304 5.57 17.20 -20.12
CA LEU A 304 4.79 18.44 -19.97
C LEU A 304 5.61 19.73 -20.11
N GLN A 305 6.91 19.62 -20.40
CA GLN A 305 7.85 20.75 -20.50
C GLN A 305 7.96 21.60 -19.23
N GLN A 306 7.62 21.03 -18.07
CA GLN A 306 7.80 21.63 -16.74
C GLN A 306 9.24 21.38 -16.25
N TYR A 307 10.19 22.01 -16.93
CA TYR A 307 11.61 21.69 -16.81
C TYR A 307 12.24 22.05 -15.45
N ASP A 308 11.81 23.14 -14.82
CA ASP A 308 12.33 23.56 -13.51
C ASP A 308 11.94 22.54 -12.43
N GLU A 309 10.67 22.11 -12.44
CA GLU A 309 10.15 21.06 -11.56
C GLU A 309 10.85 19.72 -11.84
N ALA A 310 11.02 19.35 -13.12
CA ALA A 310 11.68 18.11 -13.51
C ALA A 310 13.15 18.07 -13.03
N LYS A 311 13.91 19.15 -13.25
CA LYS A 311 15.29 19.28 -12.77
C LYS A 311 15.36 19.16 -11.25
N THR A 312 14.41 19.75 -10.55
CA THR A 312 14.32 19.67 -9.08
C THR A 312 14.11 18.23 -8.60
N GLU A 313 13.24 17.44 -9.25
CA GLU A 313 13.08 16.01 -8.92
C GLU A 313 14.33 15.19 -9.21
N ILE A 314 14.95 15.40 -10.38
CA ILE A 314 16.15 14.67 -10.80
C ILE A 314 17.31 14.91 -9.84
N GLN A 315 17.50 16.16 -9.41
CA GLN A 315 18.54 16.51 -8.43
C GLN A 315 18.35 15.80 -7.09
N GLN A 316 17.11 15.69 -6.62
CA GLN A 316 16.82 14.93 -5.39
C GLN A 316 17.08 13.43 -5.58
N VAL A 317 16.76 12.86 -6.76
CA VAL A 317 17.11 11.48 -7.10
C VAL A 317 18.63 11.27 -7.07
N VAL A 318 19.41 12.16 -7.71
CA VAL A 318 20.87 12.07 -7.74
C VAL A 318 21.46 12.17 -6.33
N ALA A 319 21.07 13.20 -5.57
CA ALA A 319 21.57 13.42 -4.21
C ALA A 319 21.30 12.22 -3.28
N THR A 320 20.10 11.64 -3.34
CA THR A 320 19.74 10.46 -2.54
C THR A 320 20.56 9.23 -2.94
N ARG A 321 20.77 9.01 -4.24
CA ARG A 321 21.56 7.86 -4.73
C ARG A 321 23.04 8.00 -4.40
N GLU A 322 23.62 9.20 -4.55
CA GLU A 322 25.01 9.48 -4.17
C GLU A 322 25.24 9.29 -2.67
N LYS A 323 24.34 9.82 -1.83
CA LYS A 323 24.37 9.62 -0.37
C LYS A 323 24.41 8.14 0.01
N ASN A 324 23.64 7.31 -0.69
CA ASN A 324 23.56 5.87 -0.46
C ASN A 324 24.60 5.05 -1.26
N LYS A 325 25.47 5.70 -2.05
CA LYS A 325 26.44 5.06 -2.96
C LYS A 325 25.78 4.10 -3.97
N TRP A 326 24.56 4.40 -4.38
CA TRP A 326 23.84 3.65 -5.40
C TRP A 326 24.19 4.15 -6.81
N PRO A 327 24.25 3.26 -7.82
CA PRO A 327 24.52 3.67 -9.18
C PRO A 327 23.40 4.55 -9.72
N ILE A 328 23.76 5.60 -10.47
CA ILE A 328 22.81 6.49 -11.15
C ILE A 328 22.23 5.76 -12.39
N PRO A 329 20.90 5.69 -12.56
CA PRO A 329 20.30 5.05 -13.73
C PRO A 329 20.67 5.79 -15.03
N ASN A 330 20.92 5.05 -16.11
CA ASN A 330 21.29 5.61 -17.42
C ASN A 330 20.32 6.69 -17.93
N ILE A 331 19.01 6.52 -17.67
CA ILE A 331 17.99 7.50 -18.08
C ILE A 331 18.15 8.85 -17.36
N ILE A 332 18.56 8.84 -16.09
CA ILE A 332 18.89 10.06 -15.35
C ILE A 332 20.11 10.72 -15.99
N GLY A 333 21.16 9.94 -16.27
CA GLY A 333 22.35 10.42 -16.96
C GLY A 333 22.00 11.09 -18.31
N LYS A 334 21.11 10.47 -19.09
CA LYS A 334 20.60 11.05 -20.35
C LYS A 334 19.93 12.41 -20.11
N TRP A 335 18.94 12.48 -19.21
CA TRP A 335 18.23 13.74 -18.93
C TRP A 335 19.16 14.85 -18.46
N THR A 336 20.15 14.53 -17.62
CA THR A 336 21.12 15.53 -17.15
C THR A 336 22.03 16.10 -18.24
N GLY A 337 22.16 15.41 -19.38
CA GLY A 337 22.91 15.87 -20.55
C GLY A 337 22.11 16.71 -21.54
N GLU A 338 20.79 16.77 -21.41
CA GLU A 338 19.92 17.51 -22.34
C GLU A 338 19.97 19.02 -22.11
N GLU A 339 19.72 19.81 -23.16
CA GLU A 339 19.92 21.26 -23.11
C GLU A 339 18.95 21.96 -22.14
N TRP A 340 17.70 21.50 -22.08
CA TRP A 340 16.71 22.03 -21.13
C TRP A 340 17.18 21.89 -19.68
N TYR A 341 17.93 20.83 -19.36
CA TYR A 341 18.41 20.59 -18.00
C TYR A 341 19.48 21.61 -17.60
N LYS A 342 20.29 22.08 -18.55
CA LYS A 342 21.29 23.12 -18.31
C LYS A 342 20.63 24.48 -18.05
N THR A 343 19.57 24.80 -18.79
CA THR A 343 18.88 26.10 -18.69
C THR A 343 17.84 26.17 -17.57
N ALA A 344 17.25 25.05 -17.17
CA ALA A 344 16.22 25.01 -16.14
C ALA A 344 16.74 25.48 -14.77
N VAL A 345 15.88 26.14 -14.00
CA VAL A 345 16.19 26.68 -12.68
C VAL A 345 15.80 25.67 -11.61
N ILE A 346 16.77 25.27 -10.79
CA ILE A 346 16.50 24.39 -9.66
C ILE A 346 15.72 25.14 -8.57
N LYS A 347 14.64 24.53 -8.06
CA LYS A 347 13.86 25.05 -6.93
C LYS A 347 14.31 24.39 -5.63
N THR A 348 13.95 24.98 -4.50
CA THR A 348 14.19 24.36 -3.18
C THR A 348 13.43 23.04 -3.04
N ASN A 349 12.20 22.97 -3.55
CA ASN A 349 11.37 21.77 -3.63
C ASN A 349 10.16 22.04 -4.55
N ASN A 350 9.38 21.00 -4.81
CA ASN A 350 8.15 21.06 -5.61
C ASN A 350 6.86 21.00 -4.75
N GLN A 351 6.90 21.38 -3.46
CA GLN A 351 5.74 21.28 -2.56
C GLN A 351 4.50 22.03 -3.10
N GLU A 352 4.70 23.22 -3.66
CA GLU A 352 3.58 23.99 -4.24
C GLU A 352 2.91 23.24 -5.40
N LEU A 353 3.71 22.59 -6.26
CA LEU A 353 3.19 21.74 -7.33
C LEU A 353 2.38 20.58 -6.75
N TYR A 354 2.92 19.88 -5.75
CA TYR A 354 2.26 18.72 -5.16
C TYR A 354 0.90 19.11 -4.56
N LEU A 355 0.87 20.18 -3.77
CA LEU A 355 -0.33 20.68 -3.10
C LEU A 355 -1.47 21.02 -4.08
N LYS A 356 -1.14 21.47 -5.29
CA LYS A 356 -2.13 21.76 -6.34
C LYS A 356 -2.86 20.52 -6.85
N HIS A 357 -2.26 19.32 -6.70
CA HIS A 357 -2.77 18.09 -7.31
C HIS A 357 -3.25 17.04 -6.31
N ILE A 358 -3.03 17.24 -5.00
CA ILE A 358 -3.48 16.32 -3.93
C ILE A 358 -4.97 16.00 -4.04
N THR A 359 -5.81 17.02 -4.23
CA THR A 359 -7.27 16.83 -4.30
C THR A 359 -7.66 15.91 -5.44
N LYS A 360 -7.07 16.08 -6.62
CA LYS A 360 -7.35 15.24 -7.80
C LYS A 360 -6.97 13.78 -7.57
N ALA A 361 -5.89 13.52 -6.82
CA ALA A 361 -5.55 12.16 -6.41
C ALA A 361 -6.59 11.59 -5.42
N GLU A 362 -6.98 12.38 -4.41
CA GLU A 362 -7.95 11.94 -3.40
C GLU A 362 -9.34 11.68 -3.98
N GLU A 363 -9.75 12.39 -5.03
CA GLU A 363 -10.97 12.10 -5.79
C GLU A 363 -11.04 10.65 -6.28
N VAL A 364 -9.92 10.08 -6.73
CA VAL A 364 -9.88 8.69 -7.21
C VAL A 364 -10.30 7.70 -6.13
N ILE A 365 -9.82 7.89 -4.88
CA ILE A 365 -10.12 6.95 -3.79
C ILE A 365 -11.47 7.20 -3.11
N PHE A 366 -12.17 8.28 -3.46
CA PHE A 366 -13.47 8.66 -2.90
C PHE A 366 -14.58 8.76 -3.94
N GLN A 367 -14.34 8.37 -5.19
CA GLN A 367 -15.27 8.53 -6.31
C GLN A 367 -16.63 7.83 -6.14
N ASP A 368 -16.71 6.75 -5.36
CA ASP A 368 -17.92 6.00 -4.99
C ASP A 368 -18.74 6.69 -3.89
N ILE A 369 -18.22 7.77 -3.30
CA ILE A 369 -18.97 8.61 -2.37
C ILE A 369 -19.60 9.76 -3.16
N ALA A 370 -20.90 9.96 -2.96
CA ALA A 370 -21.66 11.02 -3.63
C ALA A 370 -21.10 12.41 -3.28
N GLU A 371 -21.02 13.27 -4.30
CA GLU A 371 -20.71 14.69 -4.14
C GLU A 371 -21.96 15.44 -3.67
N GLU A 372 -21.75 16.42 -2.78
CA GLU A 372 -22.76 17.36 -2.35
C GLU A 372 -22.33 18.78 -2.72
N ILE A 373 -23.24 19.54 -3.32
CA ILE A 373 -23.01 20.95 -3.62
C ILE A 373 -23.31 21.77 -2.36
N VAL A 374 -22.33 22.57 -1.97
CA VAL A 374 -22.44 23.48 -0.82
C VAL A 374 -22.12 24.91 -1.23
N LEU A 375 -22.79 25.87 -0.59
CA LEU A 375 -22.46 27.29 -0.71
C LEU A 375 -21.60 27.74 0.45
N ILE A 376 -20.62 28.59 0.15
CA ILE A 376 -19.79 29.25 1.15
C ILE A 376 -20.63 30.30 1.89
N ASP A 377 -20.92 30.03 3.15
CA ASP A 377 -21.63 30.94 4.06
C ASP A 377 -20.68 31.98 4.66
N TYR A 378 -19.48 31.56 5.04
CA TYR A 378 -18.43 32.41 5.62
C TYR A 378 -17.05 31.77 5.43
N ILE A 379 -16.01 32.60 5.30
CA ILE A 379 -14.61 32.16 5.13
C ILE A 379 -13.78 32.73 6.27
N ASN A 380 -13.07 31.86 6.98
CA ASN A 380 -12.01 32.23 7.90
C ASN A 380 -10.65 31.83 7.29
N LEU A 381 -9.96 32.81 6.69
CA LEU A 381 -8.69 32.58 5.98
C LEU A 381 -7.58 32.15 6.94
N ASP A 382 -7.48 32.78 8.12
CA ASP A 382 -6.44 32.49 9.11
C ASP A 382 -6.50 31.05 9.61
N LYS A 383 -7.72 30.54 9.84
CA LYS A 383 -7.94 29.17 10.32
C LYS A 383 -8.13 28.15 9.19
N LYS A 384 -8.10 28.60 7.92
CA LYS A 384 -8.47 27.81 6.74
C LYS A 384 -9.79 27.04 6.93
N MET A 385 -10.83 27.75 7.36
CA MET A 385 -12.16 27.18 7.60
C MET A 385 -13.20 27.83 6.70
N ILE A 386 -14.11 27.00 6.19
CA ILE A 386 -15.27 27.42 5.42
C ILE A 386 -16.51 26.98 6.18
N SER A 387 -17.37 27.94 6.52
CA SER A 387 -18.74 27.66 6.91
C SER A 387 -19.58 27.49 5.64
N PHE A 388 -20.51 26.54 5.65
CA PHE A 388 -21.28 26.19 4.48
C PHE A 388 -22.75 25.95 4.79
N VAL A 389 -23.56 25.98 3.73
CA VAL A 389 -24.94 25.49 3.69
C VAL A 389 -25.13 24.60 2.46
N SER A 390 -26.10 23.70 2.51
CA SER A 390 -26.41 22.77 1.42
C SER A 390 -27.91 22.71 1.13
N ALA A 391 -28.29 22.17 -0.03
CA ALA A 391 -29.68 21.99 -0.42
C ALA A 391 -30.42 20.98 0.48
N SER A 392 -29.69 20.06 1.11
CA SER A 392 -30.22 19.06 2.04
C SER A 392 -30.48 19.61 3.45
N GLU A 393 -30.48 20.93 3.62
CA GLU A 393 -30.60 21.62 4.91
C GLU A 393 -29.51 21.22 5.91
N LYS A 394 -28.31 20.88 5.42
CA LYS A 394 -27.12 20.82 6.27
C LYS A 394 -26.46 22.19 6.32
N PHE A 395 -25.98 22.55 7.50
CA PHE A 395 -25.10 23.69 7.73
C PHE A 395 -23.98 23.27 8.68
N GLY A 396 -22.86 23.96 8.62
CA GLY A 396 -21.72 23.67 9.48
C GLY A 396 -20.45 24.32 8.96
N PHE A 397 -19.31 23.79 9.34
CA PHE A 397 -18.01 24.21 8.82
C PHE A 397 -17.05 23.04 8.63
N PHE A 398 -16.11 23.20 7.72
CA PHE A 398 -14.99 22.28 7.53
C PHE A 398 -13.67 23.03 7.36
N LYS A 399 -12.55 22.33 7.61
CA LYS A 399 -11.21 22.83 7.29
C LYS A 399 -10.85 22.43 5.86
N TYR A 400 -10.14 23.30 5.15
CA TYR A 400 -9.61 23.02 3.81
C TYR A 400 -8.08 23.21 3.77
N MET A 401 -7.40 22.49 2.88
CA MET A 401 -5.94 22.60 2.74
C MET A 401 -5.57 23.61 1.65
N TYR A 402 -6.11 23.38 0.45
CA TYR A 402 -5.90 24.18 -0.75
C TYR A 402 -7.16 24.14 -1.62
N ILE A 403 -7.59 25.29 -2.12
CA ILE A 403 -8.63 25.41 -3.15
C ILE A 403 -8.11 26.46 -4.14
N PRO A 404 -8.06 26.17 -5.45
CA PRO A 404 -7.56 27.11 -6.45
C PRO A 404 -8.36 28.43 -6.49
N GLY A 405 -7.63 29.54 -6.61
CA GLY A 405 -8.21 30.88 -6.76
C GLY A 405 -8.71 31.51 -5.46
N LYS A 406 -9.22 32.73 -5.57
CA LYS A 406 -9.86 33.43 -4.45
C LYS A 406 -11.25 32.85 -4.21
N LEU A 407 -11.65 32.77 -2.95
CA LEU A 407 -12.96 32.31 -2.51
C LEU A 407 -13.75 33.50 -1.97
N PHE A 408 -15.04 33.53 -2.30
CA PHE A 408 -15.98 34.54 -1.84
C PHE A 408 -17.21 33.90 -1.20
N GLN A 409 -17.89 34.66 -0.35
CA GLN A 409 -19.21 34.25 0.15
C GLN A 409 -20.17 34.07 -1.03
N GLY A 410 -20.94 32.99 -1.01
CA GLY A 410 -21.84 32.61 -2.10
C GLY A 410 -21.17 31.84 -3.23
N ASP A 411 -19.85 31.65 -3.22
CA ASP A 411 -19.20 30.67 -4.12
C ASP A 411 -19.72 29.27 -3.79
N ALA A 412 -19.82 28.42 -4.83
CA ALA A 412 -20.26 27.05 -4.70
C ALA A 412 -19.08 26.07 -4.79
N LEU A 413 -19.16 25.00 -4.01
CA LEU A 413 -18.15 23.95 -3.93
C LEU A 413 -18.81 22.60 -4.06
N LYS A 414 -18.15 21.66 -4.74
CA LYS A 414 -18.49 20.23 -4.68
C LYS A 414 -17.67 19.58 -3.58
N VAL A 415 -18.34 18.92 -2.64
CA VAL A 415 -17.71 18.35 -1.45
C VAL A 415 -18.16 16.90 -1.26
N ARG A 416 -17.23 16.00 -0.96
CA ARG A 416 -17.56 14.67 -0.42
C ARG A 416 -17.39 14.69 1.08
N PHE A 417 -18.47 14.47 1.83
CA PHE A 417 -18.41 14.43 3.29
C PHE A 417 -17.98 13.05 3.81
N SER A 418 -17.29 13.06 4.94
CA SER A 418 -17.16 11.86 5.76
C SER A 418 -18.46 11.58 6.50
N ASN A 419 -18.73 10.31 6.77
CA ASN A 419 -19.82 9.89 7.66
C ASN A 419 -19.60 10.33 9.12
N LYS A 420 -18.45 10.94 9.44
CA LYS A 420 -18.14 11.49 10.76
C LYS A 420 -18.40 13.00 10.77
N ASN A 421 -19.09 13.48 11.78
CA ASN A 421 -19.18 14.89 12.16
C ASN A 421 -18.98 15.04 13.68
N ASP A 422 -18.60 16.25 14.09
CA ASP A 422 -18.46 16.62 15.50
C ASP A 422 -19.23 17.92 15.73
N GLY A 423 -20.50 17.78 16.12
CA GLY A 423 -21.47 18.87 16.12
C GLY A 423 -21.61 19.48 14.73
N GLU A 424 -21.33 20.78 14.61
CA GLU A 424 -21.36 21.52 13.34
C GLU A 424 -20.10 21.35 12.49
N ARG A 425 -19.08 20.64 13.00
CA ARG A 425 -17.85 20.40 12.26
C ARG A 425 -18.00 19.18 11.36
N PHE A 426 -17.88 19.41 10.07
CA PHE A 426 -17.85 18.37 9.06
C PHE A 426 -16.42 18.03 8.68
N PHE A 427 -16.16 16.74 8.49
CA PHE A 427 -14.94 16.25 7.88
C PHE A 427 -15.23 15.98 6.40
N ILE A 428 -14.31 16.44 5.54
CA ILE A 428 -14.43 16.29 4.10
C ILE A 428 -13.37 15.31 3.58
N TYR A 429 -13.72 14.54 2.58
CA TYR A 429 -12.82 13.68 1.83
C TYR A 429 -12.21 14.41 0.65
N THR A 430 -13.03 15.14 -0.12
CA THR A 430 -12.58 15.90 -1.30
C THR A 430 -13.33 17.22 -1.40
N ILE A 431 -12.73 18.19 -2.09
CA ILE A 431 -13.31 19.52 -2.31
C ILE A 431 -12.81 20.12 -3.62
N SER A 432 -13.74 20.54 -4.49
CA SER A 432 -13.44 21.24 -5.74
C SER A 432 -14.43 22.39 -5.96
N ARG A 433 -14.07 23.34 -6.84
CA ARG A 433 -14.98 24.44 -7.20
C ARG A 433 -16.15 23.90 -8.01
N TYR A 434 -17.32 24.47 -7.79
CA TYR A 434 -18.48 24.27 -8.66
C TYR A 434 -18.68 25.53 -9.50
N ASP A 435 -18.17 25.50 -10.74
CA ASP A 435 -18.11 26.68 -11.62
C ASP A 435 -19.33 26.81 -12.57
N GLU A 436 -20.37 25.98 -12.40
CA GLU A 436 -21.60 26.11 -13.19
C GLU A 436 -22.36 27.39 -12.82
N LYS A 437 -22.66 28.20 -13.84
CA LYS A 437 -23.31 29.50 -13.71
C LYS A 437 -24.83 29.37 -13.84
N ALA A 438 -25.51 29.12 -12.73
CA ALA A 438 -26.93 29.41 -12.57
C ALA A 438 -27.30 29.39 -11.08
N GLU A 439 -28.47 29.94 -10.75
CA GLU A 439 -29.09 29.73 -9.43
C GLU A 439 -29.04 28.25 -9.06
N ILE A 440 -28.59 27.94 -7.84
CA ILE A 440 -28.53 26.59 -7.33
C ILE A 440 -29.87 26.33 -6.64
N PRO A 441 -30.72 25.43 -7.17
CA PRO A 441 -32.07 25.23 -6.65
C PRO A 441 -32.06 24.95 -5.14
N GLY A 442 -32.89 25.69 -4.40
CA GLY A 442 -32.99 25.58 -2.94
C GLY A 442 -31.84 26.22 -2.14
N LEU A 443 -30.81 26.75 -2.81
CA LEU A 443 -29.61 27.32 -2.19
C LEU A 443 -29.39 28.80 -2.55
N THR A 444 -29.62 29.19 -3.81
CA THR A 444 -29.63 30.61 -4.23
C THR A 444 -30.92 30.97 -4.95
N LYS A 445 -31.27 32.26 -4.92
CA LYS A 445 -32.37 32.85 -5.70
C LYS A 445 -32.06 34.31 -6.05
N THR A 446 -32.52 34.80 -7.19
CA THR A 446 -32.54 36.22 -7.50
C THR A 446 -33.70 36.87 -6.77
N VAL A 447 -33.45 38.05 -6.19
CA VAL A 447 -34.46 38.83 -5.46
C VAL A 447 -34.41 40.26 -5.93
N SER A 448 -35.58 40.86 -6.16
CA SER A 448 -35.74 42.24 -6.57
C SER A 448 -36.87 42.88 -5.78
N GLY A 449 -36.65 44.10 -5.27
CA GLY A 449 -37.67 44.83 -4.51
C GLY A 449 -37.09 46.08 -3.84
N ASN A 450 -37.91 46.75 -3.04
CA ASN A 450 -37.49 47.94 -2.30
C ASN A 450 -36.88 47.54 -0.95
N ILE A 451 -35.66 48.00 -0.67
CA ILE A 451 -35.02 47.73 0.62
C ILE A 451 -35.71 48.49 1.75
N ARG A 452 -36.04 47.81 2.84
CA ARG A 452 -36.62 48.37 4.06
C ARG A 452 -35.53 48.45 5.13
N ILE A 453 -35.03 49.65 5.40
CA ILE A 453 -34.07 49.93 6.47
C ILE A 453 -34.84 50.62 7.59
N GLY A 454 -34.88 50.00 8.77
CA GLY A 454 -35.57 50.57 9.93
C GLY A 454 -34.83 51.80 10.47
N GLU A 455 -35.58 52.73 11.06
CA GLU A 455 -34.98 53.93 11.67
C GLU A 455 -33.94 53.54 12.74
N GLY A 456 -32.75 54.13 12.66
CA GLY A 456 -31.62 53.83 13.56
C GLY A 456 -30.94 52.47 13.34
N LYS A 457 -31.33 51.69 12.32
CA LYS A 457 -30.70 50.40 12.00
C LYS A 457 -29.70 50.52 10.86
N ASP A 458 -28.68 49.69 10.92
CA ASP A 458 -27.64 49.57 9.89
C ASP A 458 -27.88 48.39 8.93
N PHE A 459 -28.90 47.56 9.18
CA PHE A 459 -29.33 46.45 8.32
C PHE A 459 -30.74 46.67 7.76
N GLY A 460 -31.10 45.90 6.72
CA GLY A 460 -32.41 46.02 6.08
C GLY A 460 -32.94 44.70 5.53
N PHE A 461 -34.11 44.76 4.88
CA PHE A 461 -34.72 43.61 4.22
C PHE A 461 -35.29 43.97 2.86
N VAL A 462 -35.15 43.07 1.89
CA VAL A 462 -35.92 43.07 0.63
C VAL A 462 -36.87 41.89 0.74
N ASP A 463 -38.17 42.15 0.83
CA ASP A 463 -39.17 41.15 1.24
C ASP A 463 -38.78 40.44 2.55
N ASP A 464 -38.54 39.12 2.51
CA ASP A 464 -38.09 38.28 3.61
C ASP A 464 -36.56 38.13 3.68
N VAL A 465 -35.82 38.71 2.74
CA VAL A 465 -34.37 38.53 2.60
C VAL A 465 -33.60 39.58 3.37
N PHE A 466 -32.78 39.13 4.32
CA PHE A 466 -31.91 39.98 5.13
C PHE A 466 -30.78 40.60 4.30
N VAL A 467 -30.55 41.90 4.44
CA VAL A 467 -29.45 42.64 3.82
C VAL A 467 -28.51 43.14 4.92
N SER A 468 -27.26 42.70 4.89
CA SER A 468 -26.27 43.01 5.93
C SER A 468 -25.82 44.48 5.91
N PRO A 469 -25.36 45.02 7.05
CA PRO A 469 -24.81 46.37 7.10
C PRO A 469 -23.65 46.62 6.14
N GLN A 470 -22.81 45.60 5.95
CA GLN A 470 -21.69 45.69 5.01
C GLN A 470 -22.17 45.88 3.57
N LEU A 471 -23.22 45.16 3.14
CA LEU A 471 -23.77 45.31 1.79
C LEU A 471 -24.45 46.66 1.59
N ILE A 472 -25.17 47.15 2.60
CA ILE A 472 -25.79 48.48 2.57
C ILE A 472 -24.72 49.56 2.43
N LYS A 473 -23.67 49.50 3.27
CA LYS A 473 -22.57 50.46 3.24
C LYS A 473 -21.79 50.40 1.92
N ASN A 474 -21.43 49.20 1.44
CA ASN A 474 -20.64 49.04 0.22
C ASN A 474 -21.37 49.51 -1.04
N ASN A 475 -22.71 49.47 -1.05
CA ASN A 475 -23.53 49.87 -2.19
C ASN A 475 -24.24 51.22 -1.98
N ASN A 476 -23.97 51.92 -0.87
CA ASN A 476 -24.60 53.18 -0.48
C ASN A 476 -26.14 53.13 -0.55
N LEU A 477 -26.74 52.04 -0.03
CA LEU A 477 -28.17 51.84 -0.13
C LEU A 477 -28.94 52.73 0.86
N THR A 478 -30.03 53.33 0.40
CA THR A 478 -30.95 54.12 1.23
C THR A 478 -32.30 53.42 1.41
N ASN A 479 -33.03 53.78 2.47
CA ASN A 479 -34.34 53.20 2.72
C ASN A 479 -35.29 53.44 1.54
N LYS A 480 -36.11 52.43 1.20
CA LYS A 480 -37.04 52.37 0.06
C LYS A 480 -36.40 52.35 -1.33
N GLN A 481 -35.08 52.25 -1.45
CA GLN A 481 -34.41 52.15 -2.74
C GLN A 481 -34.70 50.81 -3.42
N ALA A 482 -34.99 50.84 -4.72
CA ALA A 482 -35.17 49.65 -5.53
C ALA A 482 -33.82 48.96 -5.79
N VAL A 483 -33.71 47.70 -5.38
CA VAL A 483 -32.51 46.88 -5.50
C VAL A 483 -32.86 45.52 -6.09
N SER A 484 -31.92 44.97 -6.87
CA SER A 484 -31.92 43.56 -7.25
C SER A 484 -30.59 42.92 -6.92
N GLY A 485 -30.62 41.65 -6.54
CA GLY A 485 -29.43 40.94 -6.12
C GLY A 485 -29.63 39.44 -6.05
N LEU A 486 -28.59 38.78 -5.55
CA LEU A 486 -28.60 37.35 -5.29
C LEU A 486 -28.70 37.11 -3.79
N ALA A 487 -29.67 36.30 -3.41
CA ALA A 487 -29.84 35.78 -2.07
C ALA A 487 -29.38 34.33 -1.99
N MET A 488 -28.85 33.96 -0.83
CA MET A 488 -28.51 32.59 -0.49
C MET A 488 -29.25 32.15 0.77
N LYS A 489 -29.53 30.85 0.87
CA LYS A 489 -30.07 30.24 2.07
C LYS A 489 -29.02 30.35 3.19
N SER A 490 -29.46 30.58 4.42
CA SER A 490 -28.60 30.76 5.60
C SER A 490 -29.31 30.24 6.84
N PHE A 491 -28.56 29.66 7.77
CA PHE A 491 -29.11 29.21 9.05
C PHE A 491 -28.85 30.25 10.14
N ASP A 492 -29.91 30.80 10.73
CA ASP A 492 -29.81 31.71 11.88
C ASP A 492 -29.75 30.89 13.17
N LYS A 493 -28.54 30.76 13.73
CA LYS A 493 -28.32 29.99 14.97
C LYS A 493 -29.05 30.56 16.18
N LYS A 494 -29.29 31.88 16.22
CA LYS A 494 -29.97 32.51 17.36
C LYS A 494 -31.46 32.21 17.35
N LYS A 495 -32.05 32.16 16.16
CA LYS A 495 -33.47 31.87 15.96
C LYS A 495 -33.77 30.40 15.69
N ASN A 496 -32.72 29.59 15.51
CA ASN A 496 -32.78 28.18 15.17
C ASN A 496 -33.68 27.91 13.94
N ASN A 497 -33.55 28.76 12.91
CA ASN A 497 -34.37 28.67 11.71
C ASN A 497 -33.59 29.01 10.44
N TRP A 498 -34.10 28.51 9.31
CA TRP A 498 -33.60 28.86 7.99
C TRP A 498 -34.17 30.20 7.52
N SER A 499 -33.31 31.01 6.92
CA SER A 499 -33.68 32.30 6.35
C SER A 499 -32.91 32.57 5.05
N TRP A 500 -33.30 33.63 4.35
CA TRP A 500 -32.59 34.11 3.16
C TRP A 500 -31.77 35.35 3.51
N LYS A 501 -30.52 35.38 3.05
CA LYS A 501 -29.67 36.57 3.14
C LYS A 501 -29.16 36.97 1.78
N MET A 502 -29.13 38.27 1.51
CA MET A 502 -28.50 38.85 0.34
C MET A 502 -26.99 38.72 0.48
N TYR A 503 -26.31 38.26 -0.56
CA TYR A 503 -24.84 38.18 -0.59
C TYR A 503 -24.21 38.98 -1.74
N CYS A 504 -24.99 39.37 -2.74
CA CYS A 504 -24.55 40.20 -3.85
C CYS A 504 -25.67 41.15 -4.31
N ILE A 505 -25.35 42.43 -4.52
CA ILE A 505 -26.24 43.40 -5.18
C ILE A 505 -25.81 43.50 -6.64
N LYS A 506 -26.75 43.26 -7.57
CA LYS A 506 -26.49 43.30 -9.02
C LYS A 506 -26.83 44.66 -9.62
N GLN A 507 -27.96 45.23 -9.20
CA GLN A 507 -28.45 46.50 -9.72
C GLN A 507 -29.10 47.29 -8.60
N VAL A 508 -28.81 48.58 -8.60
CA VAL A 508 -29.43 49.57 -7.74
C VAL A 508 -30.09 50.58 -8.68
N ASN A 509 -31.42 50.61 -8.71
CA ASN A 509 -32.12 51.59 -9.51
C ASN A 509 -32.04 52.93 -8.78
N LYS A 510 -31.29 53.87 -9.37
CA LYS A 510 -31.36 55.27 -8.98
C LYS A 510 -32.64 55.82 -9.58
N ASP A 511 -33.73 55.76 -8.84
CA ASP A 511 -34.86 56.61 -9.18
C ASP A 511 -34.39 58.06 -9.08
N ASN A 512 -34.44 58.76 -10.21
CA ASN A 512 -34.23 60.19 -10.29
C ASN A 512 -35.18 60.86 -9.30
N ILE A 513 -34.60 61.42 -8.23
CA ILE A 513 -35.30 62.40 -7.39
C ILE A 513 -35.39 63.68 -8.23
N HIS A 514 -36.39 63.73 -9.11
CA HIS A 514 -36.96 64.95 -9.66
C HIS A 514 -38.48 64.85 -9.55
N ASN A 515 -38.99 65.18 -8.37
CA ASN A 515 -39.63 66.48 -8.14
C ASN A 515 -39.87 66.70 -6.64
#